data_AF-A0A2V9GSV7-F1
#
_entry.id   AF-A0A2V9GSV7-F1
#
_cell.length_a   1.000
_cell.length_b   1.000
_cell.length_c   1.000
_cell.angle_alpha   90.00
_cell.angle_beta   90.00
_cell.angle_gamma   90.00
#
_symmetry.space_group_name_H-M   'P 1'
#
loop_
_entity.id
_entity.type
_entity.pdbx_description
1 polymer ?
#
loop_
_entity_poly.entity_id
_entity_poly.type
_entity_poly.pdbx_seq_one_letter_code
_entity_poly.pdbx_strand_id
1 'polypeptide(L)'
;MKFNMTQFGLGEDFEGDHYDGFASLPEMMSFLQKNGLKVICWMAPFVNVQSNSETLPNRFQPSSALTRVPGQNIGKASNYDEAESKGFFVRKDSGGTLVVPWWKGRGSPVDFTNPAARKWFTDQLEVLLKDSEVATANVAKEPAIGGFKTDDGETQNNAQPPDVYIPVNASYADGRRGTQMRNAYCFEYQQCVSGVLGSNGVLFARSGFVGCQAFPGHWAGDNEPNFDANGLSGVIVAGLSAAMSGYSVWGHDVGGYQDSNFGASTADRADLFMRWTQFACFSPIMQMHRQVHKQKKQDFTPGKTEDLRQYPWGYGAEALANYQFYAQLHTRLFPYIYTYAKESSATGVPILRPLILMNQGDPKTLGVQHAYHFGREFLVAPIIALKANSRQVYLPTGNWVDFWTSAAHIGEQTIDWNGANRRQFPLFVREGAIVPLLPENVQSLCDTNYVNNPTVASAKQDLIFLIYPGSATSQFTVYDQTQIQCQRYGNVRRITLNSIARPVTLQVSGAEPAGVTLDNSDLPKRGTLAEFEASATGWRFDSASRFAFIKFPHAGGSAEVRC
;
A
#
# COMPACT_ATOMS: atom_id res chain seq x y z
N MET A 1 -17.23 -11.37 18.90
CA MET A 1 -15.89 -11.97 18.64
C MET A 1 -14.99 -11.76 19.87
N LYS A 2 -13.97 -12.59 20.09
CA LYS A 2 -12.97 -12.41 21.17
C LYS A 2 -11.57 -12.75 20.63
N PHE A 3 -10.54 -12.06 21.11
CA PHE A 3 -9.16 -12.36 20.77
C PHE A 3 -8.70 -13.66 21.45
N ASN A 4 -7.89 -14.44 20.74
CA ASN A 4 -7.28 -15.65 21.30
C ASN A 4 -5.77 -15.49 21.45
N MET A 5 -5.33 -15.15 22.66
CA MET A 5 -3.91 -14.89 22.95
C MET A 5 -2.98 -16.10 22.78
N THR A 6 -3.50 -17.34 22.72
CA THR A 6 -2.65 -18.52 22.43
C THR A 6 -2.00 -18.49 21.04
N GLN A 7 -2.42 -17.58 20.16
CA GLN A 7 -1.83 -17.37 18.83
C GLN A 7 -0.92 -16.15 18.72
N PHE A 8 -0.90 -15.26 19.72
CA PHE A 8 -0.26 -13.93 19.64
C PHE A 8 0.85 -13.70 20.67
N GLY A 9 1.22 -14.71 21.47
CA GLY A 9 2.12 -14.57 22.62
C GLY A 9 3.40 -15.41 22.55
N LEU A 10 4.00 -15.60 21.37
CA LEU A 10 5.31 -16.25 21.27
C LEU A 10 6.41 -15.19 21.30
N GLY A 11 7.47 -15.46 22.06
CA GLY A 11 8.61 -14.56 22.19
C GLY A 11 9.56 -14.59 20.99
N GLU A 12 10.07 -13.41 20.62
CA GLU A 12 10.98 -13.16 19.48
C GLU A 12 11.82 -11.91 19.76
N ASP A 13 12.85 -11.68 18.94
CA ASP A 13 13.68 -10.47 19.01
C ASP A 13 13.09 -9.34 18.15
N PHE A 14 13.08 -8.11 18.69
CA PHE A 14 12.72 -6.90 17.95
C PHE A 14 13.75 -5.80 18.22
N GLU A 15 14.35 -5.25 17.15
CA GLU A 15 15.43 -4.26 17.21
C GLU A 15 16.65 -4.66 18.08
N GLY A 16 16.88 -5.96 18.26
CA GLY A 16 17.99 -6.51 19.04
C GLY A 16 17.64 -6.82 20.50
N ASP A 17 16.41 -6.51 20.94
CA ASP A 17 15.89 -6.86 22.26
C ASP A 17 14.99 -8.08 22.18
N HIS A 18 15.19 -9.05 23.09
CA HIS A 18 14.34 -10.24 23.20
C HIS A 18 13.04 -9.91 23.94
N TYR A 19 11.90 -10.36 23.39
CA TYR A 19 10.59 -10.26 24.02
C TYR A 19 10.05 -11.67 24.29
N ASP A 20 9.51 -11.92 25.47
CA ASP A 20 8.92 -13.23 25.83
C ASP A 20 7.53 -13.47 25.20
N GLY A 21 7.04 -12.53 24.39
CA GLY A 21 5.68 -12.47 23.85
C GLY A 21 4.77 -11.53 24.65
N PHE A 22 3.51 -11.41 24.25
CA PHE A 22 2.55 -10.52 24.91
C PHE A 22 1.64 -11.28 25.89
N ALA A 23 1.54 -10.83 27.14
CA ALA A 23 0.67 -11.40 28.16
C ALA A 23 -0.80 -10.99 27.97
N SER A 24 -1.07 -9.93 27.20
CA SER A 24 -2.44 -9.45 26.93
C SER A 24 -2.58 -8.74 25.59
N LEU A 25 -3.83 -8.62 25.12
CA LEU A 25 -4.15 -7.83 23.92
C LEU A 25 -3.76 -6.34 24.06
N PRO A 26 -4.08 -5.64 25.16
CA PRO A 26 -3.66 -4.24 25.32
C PRO A 26 -2.15 -4.05 25.27
N GLU A 27 -1.38 -5.02 25.78
CA GLU A 27 0.09 -5.00 25.71
C GLU A 27 0.58 -5.11 24.27
N MET A 28 0.07 -6.08 23.50
CA MET A 28 0.39 -6.21 22.07
C MET A 28 0.02 -4.96 21.28
N MET A 29 -1.19 -4.43 21.49
CA MET A 29 -1.66 -3.24 20.78
C MET A 29 -0.83 -2.00 21.15
N SER A 30 -0.45 -1.85 22.43
CA SER A 30 0.43 -0.77 22.89
C SER A 30 1.84 -0.91 22.32
N PHE A 31 2.36 -2.12 22.20
CA PHE A 31 3.65 -2.37 21.56
C PHE A 31 3.63 -1.95 20.09
N LEU A 32 2.60 -2.34 19.33
CA LEU A 32 2.47 -1.97 17.92
C LEU A 32 2.30 -0.46 17.74
N GLN A 33 1.44 0.17 18.55
CA GLN A 33 1.26 1.62 18.59
C GLN A 33 2.59 2.37 18.84
N LYS A 34 3.34 1.98 19.88
CA LYS A 34 4.60 2.63 20.27
C LYS A 34 5.72 2.46 19.27
N ASN A 35 5.59 1.51 18.36
CA ASN A 35 6.46 1.30 17.21
C ASN A 35 5.90 1.92 15.92
N GLY A 36 4.90 2.79 16.03
CA GLY A 36 4.39 3.57 14.91
C GLY A 36 3.40 2.82 14.02
N LEU A 37 2.82 1.71 14.47
CA LEU A 37 1.99 0.83 13.66
C LEU A 37 0.50 0.91 14.01
N LYS A 38 -0.33 0.72 12.98
CA LYS A 38 -1.75 0.40 13.06
C LYS A 38 -1.96 -1.06 12.66
N VAL A 39 -3.06 -1.65 13.13
CA VAL A 39 -3.41 -3.05 12.86
C VAL A 39 -4.59 -3.13 11.90
N ILE A 40 -4.51 -4.04 10.94
CA ILE A 40 -5.64 -4.46 10.12
C ILE A 40 -5.93 -5.93 10.42
N CYS A 41 -7.18 -6.26 10.75
CA CYS A 41 -7.57 -7.64 11.07
C CYS A 41 -8.20 -8.33 9.85
N TRP A 42 -7.73 -9.54 9.52
CA TRP A 42 -8.32 -10.38 8.49
C TRP A 42 -9.69 -10.91 8.91
N MET A 43 -10.62 -10.97 7.96
CA MET A 43 -11.94 -11.57 8.14
C MET A 43 -12.51 -12.08 6.82
N ALA A 44 -13.53 -12.93 6.92
CA ALA A 44 -14.34 -13.39 5.81
C ALA A 44 -15.84 -13.27 6.18
N PRO A 45 -16.76 -13.23 5.20
CA PRO A 45 -18.18 -12.97 5.45
C PRO A 45 -18.99 -14.21 5.85
N PHE A 46 -18.34 -15.26 6.36
CA PHE A 46 -18.94 -16.56 6.69
C PHE A 46 -18.83 -16.87 8.18
N VAL A 47 -19.85 -17.54 8.72
CA VAL A 47 -19.82 -18.09 10.08
C VAL A 47 -19.89 -19.61 10.00
N ASN A 48 -18.89 -20.28 10.57
CA ASN A 48 -18.70 -21.71 10.35
C ASN A 48 -19.66 -22.59 11.16
N VAL A 49 -20.26 -23.58 10.49
CA VAL A 49 -20.80 -24.79 11.14
C VAL A 49 -19.72 -25.85 11.33
N GLN A 50 -18.66 -25.79 10.52
CA GLN A 50 -17.54 -26.71 10.55
C GLN A 50 -16.29 -25.99 10.06
N SER A 51 -15.34 -25.74 10.94
CA SER A 51 -14.00 -25.26 10.56
C SER A 51 -13.07 -26.42 10.23
N ASN A 52 -12.28 -26.27 9.17
CA ASN A 52 -11.18 -27.17 8.85
C ASN A 52 -10.07 -27.05 9.90
N SER A 53 -9.51 -28.19 10.33
CA SER A 53 -8.36 -28.19 11.24
C SER A 53 -7.09 -27.75 10.51
N GLU A 54 -6.39 -26.79 11.09
CA GLU A 54 -5.04 -26.45 10.71
C GLU A 54 -4.08 -27.09 11.70
N THR A 55 -2.99 -27.59 11.15
CA THR A 55 -1.89 -28.19 11.91
C THR A 55 -0.62 -27.47 11.46
N LEU A 56 0.45 -27.53 12.22
CA LEU A 56 1.76 -26.94 11.92
C LEU A 56 2.81 -27.99 12.30
N PRO A 57 4.01 -27.97 11.69
CA PRO A 57 5.14 -28.70 12.25
C PRO A 57 5.37 -28.26 13.71
N ASN A 58 5.66 -29.20 14.61
CA ASN A 58 5.96 -28.86 16.00
C ASN A 58 7.29 -28.08 16.06
N ARG A 59 7.24 -26.78 16.38
CA ARG A 59 8.44 -25.91 16.50
C ARG A 59 9.44 -26.37 17.57
N PHE A 60 9.03 -27.26 18.48
CA PHE A 60 9.88 -27.75 19.59
C PHE A 60 10.24 -29.24 19.49
N GLN A 61 9.82 -29.94 18.43
CA GLN A 61 10.21 -31.33 18.21
C GLN A 61 10.56 -31.61 16.74
N PRO A 62 11.74 -32.17 16.44
CA PRO A 62 12.18 -32.47 15.07
C PRO A 62 11.44 -33.63 14.38
N SER A 63 10.27 -34.05 14.89
CA SER A 63 9.50 -35.17 14.33
C SER A 63 8.60 -34.72 13.16
N SER A 64 8.20 -35.66 12.30
CA SER A 64 7.22 -35.42 11.22
C SER A 64 5.79 -35.18 11.71
N ALA A 65 5.56 -35.09 13.02
CA ALA A 65 4.23 -34.91 13.58
C ALA A 65 3.77 -33.46 13.41
N LEU A 66 2.70 -33.28 12.63
CA LEU A 66 1.98 -32.01 12.55
C LEU A 66 1.13 -31.86 13.83
N THR A 67 1.37 -30.84 14.63
CA THR A 67 0.55 -30.48 15.79
C THR A 67 -0.52 -29.47 15.40
N ARG A 68 -1.69 -29.51 16.04
CA ARG A 68 -2.74 -28.51 15.79
C ARG A 68 -2.24 -27.10 16.11
N VAL A 69 -2.63 -26.09 15.33
CA VAL A 69 -2.39 -24.69 15.70
C VAL A 69 -3.04 -24.45 17.08
N PRO A 70 -2.28 -24.10 18.12
CA PRO A 70 -2.85 -23.79 19.42
C PRO A 70 -3.94 -22.72 19.29
N GLY A 71 -5.04 -22.90 20.02
CA GLY A 71 -6.12 -21.92 20.00
C GLY A 71 -6.98 -21.84 18.73
N GLN A 72 -6.78 -22.71 17.73
CA GLN A 72 -7.67 -22.69 16.58
C GLN A 72 -9.12 -22.92 17.01
N ASN A 73 -10.08 -22.24 16.38
CA ASN A 73 -11.50 -22.60 16.51
C ASN A 73 -11.78 -23.77 15.55
N ILE A 74 -12.04 -24.96 16.09
CA ILE A 74 -12.49 -26.13 15.30
C ILE A 74 -13.99 -26.33 15.48
N GLY A 75 -14.64 -26.90 14.46
CA GLY A 75 -16.07 -27.16 14.51
C GLY A 75 -16.92 -25.91 14.31
N LYS A 76 -18.10 -25.90 14.94
CA LYS A 76 -19.10 -24.83 14.80
C LYS A 76 -18.68 -23.60 15.61
N ALA A 77 -18.77 -22.42 14.99
CA ALA A 77 -18.52 -21.16 15.65
C ALA A 77 -19.53 -20.94 16.78
N SER A 78 -19.07 -20.40 17.92
CA SER A 78 -19.91 -20.25 19.12
C SER A 78 -21.09 -19.30 18.94
N ASN A 79 -21.02 -18.39 17.98
CA ASN A 79 -22.07 -17.43 17.64
C ASN A 79 -22.98 -17.91 16.49
N TYR A 80 -22.79 -19.13 15.97
CA TYR A 80 -23.56 -19.64 14.84
C TYR A 80 -25.04 -19.86 15.19
N ASP A 81 -25.33 -20.57 16.28
CA ASP A 81 -26.71 -20.95 16.66
C ASP A 81 -27.56 -19.72 16.98
N GLU A 82 -26.97 -18.71 17.61
CA GLU A 82 -27.61 -17.42 17.86
C GLU A 82 -28.01 -16.75 16.54
N ALA A 83 -27.07 -16.59 15.61
CA ALA A 83 -27.31 -15.96 14.32
C ALA A 83 -28.33 -16.73 13.46
N GLU A 84 -28.26 -18.06 13.48
CA GLU A 84 -29.22 -18.91 12.78
C GLU A 84 -30.63 -18.76 13.34
N SER A 85 -30.79 -18.81 14.68
CA SER A 85 -32.10 -18.66 15.33
C SER A 85 -32.77 -17.30 15.05
N LYS A 86 -31.96 -16.27 14.79
CA LYS A 86 -32.42 -14.90 14.46
C LYS A 86 -32.57 -14.66 12.96
N GLY A 87 -32.25 -15.66 12.11
CA GLY A 87 -32.36 -15.54 10.65
C GLY A 87 -31.36 -14.55 10.04
N PHE A 88 -30.15 -14.47 10.59
CA PHE A 88 -29.12 -13.52 10.13
C PHE A 88 -28.27 -14.01 8.96
N PHE A 89 -28.47 -15.26 8.52
CA PHE A 89 -27.75 -15.84 7.40
C PHE A 89 -28.58 -15.81 6.12
N VAL A 90 -27.88 -15.79 4.99
CA VAL A 90 -28.49 -15.99 3.66
C VAL A 90 -29.25 -17.31 3.66
N ARG A 91 -30.40 -17.35 2.97
CA ARG A 91 -31.29 -18.52 2.95
C ARG A 91 -31.24 -19.25 1.62
N LYS A 92 -31.71 -20.48 1.60
CA LYS A 92 -32.04 -21.19 0.36
C LYS A 92 -33.46 -20.83 -0.07
N ASP A 93 -33.71 -20.81 -1.36
CA ASP A 93 -35.05 -20.60 -1.94
C ASP A 93 -36.07 -21.63 -1.48
N SER A 94 -35.62 -22.88 -1.26
CA SER A 94 -36.44 -23.97 -0.73
C SER A 94 -36.71 -23.87 0.78
N GLY A 95 -36.19 -22.84 1.44
CA GLY A 95 -36.28 -22.63 2.88
C GLY A 95 -35.03 -23.07 3.65
N GLY A 96 -34.90 -22.53 4.86
CA GLY A 96 -33.77 -22.77 5.77
C GLY A 96 -32.50 -21.98 5.43
N THR A 97 -31.52 -22.08 6.33
CA THR A 97 -30.20 -21.44 6.22
C THR A 97 -29.40 -22.01 5.05
N LEU A 98 -28.72 -21.13 4.30
CA LEU A 98 -27.75 -21.52 3.29
C LEU A 98 -26.40 -21.84 3.95
N VAL A 99 -25.93 -23.08 3.80
CA VAL A 99 -24.59 -23.52 4.23
C VAL A 99 -23.79 -23.87 3.00
N VAL A 100 -22.65 -23.21 2.81
CA VAL A 100 -21.74 -23.38 1.67
C VAL A 100 -20.38 -23.89 2.10
N PRO A 101 -19.67 -24.64 1.24
CA PRO A 101 -18.25 -24.85 1.44
C PRO A 101 -17.48 -23.55 1.18
N TRP A 102 -16.42 -23.33 1.94
CA TRP A 102 -15.39 -22.33 1.65
C TRP A 102 -14.03 -22.87 2.09
N TRP A 103 -12.96 -22.18 1.75
CA TRP A 103 -11.61 -22.74 1.88
C TRP A 103 -11.17 -23.03 3.33
N LYS A 104 -11.83 -22.45 4.36
CA LYS A 104 -11.65 -22.80 5.78
C LYS A 104 -12.73 -23.72 6.37
N GLY A 105 -13.62 -24.30 5.57
CA GLY A 105 -14.58 -25.30 6.02
C GLY A 105 -15.97 -25.17 5.41
N ARG A 106 -17.00 -25.22 6.25
CA ARG A 106 -18.41 -25.03 5.85
C ARG A 106 -19.05 -24.02 6.78
N GLY A 107 -19.78 -23.08 6.20
CA GLY A 107 -20.39 -21.99 6.94
C GLY A 107 -21.50 -21.31 6.17
N SER A 108 -22.13 -20.34 6.82
CA SER A 108 -23.25 -19.60 6.27
C SER A 108 -22.82 -18.17 5.99
N PRO A 109 -23.07 -17.63 4.78
CA PRO A 109 -22.83 -16.22 4.50
C PRO A 109 -23.78 -15.36 5.35
N VAL A 110 -23.27 -14.28 5.94
CA VAL A 110 -24.11 -13.31 6.66
C VAL A 110 -25.01 -12.58 5.65
N ASP A 111 -26.30 -12.48 5.94
CA ASP A 111 -27.21 -11.72 5.09
C ASP A 111 -27.06 -10.22 5.36
N PHE A 112 -26.10 -9.60 4.68
CA PHE A 112 -25.92 -8.16 4.77
C PHE A 112 -27.08 -7.36 4.15
N THR A 113 -28.14 -7.95 3.59
CA THR A 113 -29.35 -7.19 3.22
C THR A 113 -30.31 -7.04 4.40
N ASN A 114 -30.15 -7.86 5.43
CA ASN A 114 -30.93 -7.81 6.67
C ASN A 114 -30.32 -6.77 7.64
N PRO A 115 -31.02 -5.67 7.97
CA PRO A 115 -30.49 -4.64 8.88
C PRO A 115 -30.13 -5.17 10.28
N ALA A 116 -30.88 -6.16 10.78
CA ALA A 116 -30.60 -6.77 12.08
C ALA A 116 -29.33 -7.65 12.04
N ALA A 117 -29.08 -8.33 10.92
CA ALA A 117 -27.85 -9.10 10.71
C ALA A 117 -26.63 -8.18 10.57
N ARG A 118 -26.76 -7.06 9.83
CA ARG A 118 -25.73 -6.01 9.78
C ARG A 118 -25.37 -5.55 11.18
N LYS A 119 -26.37 -5.12 11.96
CA LYS A 119 -26.15 -4.64 13.32
C LYS A 119 -25.47 -5.69 14.20
N TRP A 120 -25.94 -6.93 14.16
CA TRP A 120 -25.31 -8.03 14.92
C TRP A 120 -23.85 -8.27 14.52
N PHE A 121 -23.51 -8.10 13.24
CA PHE A 121 -22.14 -8.23 12.77
C PHE A 121 -21.29 -7.04 13.20
N THR A 122 -21.77 -5.81 13.02
CA THR A 122 -21.05 -4.58 13.40
C THR A 122 -20.83 -4.47 14.90
N ASP A 123 -21.81 -4.83 15.72
CA ASP A 123 -21.68 -4.85 17.20
C ASP A 123 -20.49 -5.72 17.65
N GLN A 124 -20.18 -6.79 16.90
CA GLN A 124 -19.03 -7.65 17.20
C GLN A 124 -17.69 -7.03 16.77
N LEU A 125 -17.68 -6.24 15.70
CA LEU A 125 -16.48 -5.52 15.26
C LEU A 125 -16.17 -4.32 16.16
N GLU A 126 -17.20 -3.62 16.63
CA GLU A 126 -17.07 -2.52 17.60
C GLU A 126 -16.40 -2.99 18.90
N VAL A 127 -16.71 -4.21 19.36
CA VAL A 127 -16.01 -4.83 20.50
C VAL A 127 -14.51 -5.01 20.20
N LEU A 128 -14.13 -5.44 18.99
CA LEU A 128 -12.71 -5.58 18.64
C LEU A 128 -11.99 -4.24 18.61
N LEU A 129 -12.62 -3.19 18.07
CA LEU A 129 -12.07 -1.84 18.06
C LEU A 129 -11.86 -1.34 19.49
N LYS A 130 -12.89 -1.46 20.33
CA LYS A 130 -12.85 -1.05 21.74
C LYS A 130 -11.77 -1.81 22.53
N ASP A 131 -11.67 -3.12 22.36
CA ASP A 131 -10.68 -3.95 23.04
C ASP A 131 -9.25 -3.65 22.55
N SER A 132 -9.10 -3.03 21.38
CA SER A 132 -7.81 -2.60 20.81
C SER A 132 -7.40 -1.17 21.19
N GLU A 133 -8.18 -0.47 22.02
CA GLU A 133 -7.88 0.90 22.43
C GLU A 133 -6.55 0.99 23.20
N VAL A 134 -5.72 1.95 22.79
CA VAL A 134 -4.42 2.25 23.40
C VAL A 134 -4.37 3.68 23.92
N ALA A 135 -3.54 3.91 24.94
CA ALA A 135 -3.35 5.24 25.51
C ALA A 135 -2.38 6.07 24.66
N THR A 136 -2.88 7.18 24.13
CA THR A 136 -2.09 8.18 23.38
C THR A 136 -1.38 9.15 24.33
N ALA A 137 -0.47 9.98 23.82
CA ALA A 137 0.34 10.89 24.63
C ALA A 137 -0.50 11.90 25.44
N ASN A 138 -1.65 12.32 24.93
CA ASN A 138 -2.59 13.22 25.60
C ASN A 138 -3.63 12.50 26.48
N VAL A 139 -3.39 11.24 26.85
CA VAL A 139 -4.25 10.34 27.64
C VAL A 139 -5.60 9.96 27.01
N ALA A 140 -5.91 10.43 25.79
CA ALA A 140 -7.06 9.92 25.04
C ALA A 140 -6.81 8.47 24.61
N LYS A 141 -7.91 7.72 24.45
CA LYS A 141 -7.87 6.37 23.89
C LYS A 141 -8.22 6.39 22.41
N GLU A 142 -7.47 5.63 21.63
CA GLU A 142 -7.72 5.42 20.22
C GLU A 142 -7.55 3.94 19.88
N PRO A 143 -8.40 3.34 19.01
CA PRO A 143 -8.19 1.96 18.58
C PRO A 143 -6.86 1.81 17.81
N ALA A 144 -6.07 0.82 18.20
CA ALA A 144 -4.89 0.41 17.43
C ALA A 144 -5.28 -0.30 16.13
N ILE A 145 -6.46 -0.95 16.10
CA ILE A 145 -7.05 -1.44 14.86
C ILE A 145 -7.52 -0.24 14.03
N GLY A 146 -6.86 -0.04 12.89
CA GLY A 146 -7.20 0.99 11.90
C GLY A 146 -7.96 0.46 10.70
N GLY A 147 -8.28 -0.84 10.64
CA GLY A 147 -8.97 -1.40 9.49
C GLY A 147 -9.26 -2.89 9.56
N PHE A 148 -9.93 -3.37 8.51
CA PHE A 148 -10.23 -4.80 8.32
C PHE A 148 -9.86 -5.25 6.92
N LYS A 149 -9.13 -6.37 6.82
CA LYS A 149 -8.86 -7.06 5.55
C LYS A 149 -10.06 -7.96 5.26
N THR A 150 -10.95 -7.47 4.41
CA THR A 150 -12.23 -8.10 4.05
C THR A 150 -12.01 -9.04 2.88
N ASP A 151 -11.55 -10.25 3.23
CA ASP A 151 -11.24 -11.29 2.27
C ASP A 151 -12.50 -12.03 1.79
N ASP A 152 -12.38 -12.73 0.67
CA ASP A 152 -13.51 -13.34 -0.03
C ASP A 152 -14.63 -12.31 -0.37
N GLY A 153 -15.86 -12.76 -0.56
CA GLY A 153 -17.01 -11.94 -0.99
C GLY A 153 -17.45 -12.18 -2.43
N GLU A 154 -16.60 -12.80 -3.24
CA GLU A 154 -16.93 -13.29 -4.59
C GLU A 154 -17.49 -14.71 -4.57
N THR A 155 -17.77 -15.21 -5.77
CA THR A 155 -18.08 -16.61 -6.07
C THR A 155 -16.75 -17.34 -6.27
N GLN A 156 -16.51 -18.48 -5.61
CA GLN A 156 -15.22 -19.19 -5.73
C GLN A 156 -14.85 -19.42 -7.22
N ASN A 157 -13.64 -19.02 -7.61
CA ASN A 157 -13.21 -18.89 -9.01
C ASN A 157 -13.19 -20.20 -9.83
N ASN A 158 -13.29 -21.39 -9.19
CA ASN A 158 -13.21 -22.69 -9.87
C ASN A 158 -14.25 -23.73 -9.38
N ALA A 159 -15.24 -23.30 -8.60
CA ALA A 159 -16.29 -24.21 -8.12
C ALA A 159 -17.35 -24.46 -9.20
N GLN A 160 -17.54 -25.72 -9.59
CA GLN A 160 -18.78 -26.14 -10.21
C GLN A 160 -19.88 -26.22 -9.13
N PRO A 161 -21.16 -25.98 -9.46
CA PRO A 161 -22.25 -26.28 -8.53
C PRO A 161 -22.08 -27.69 -7.94
N PRO A 162 -22.22 -27.88 -6.62
CA PRO A 162 -22.82 -26.96 -5.64
C PRO A 162 -21.81 -26.08 -4.85
N ASP A 163 -20.53 -26.00 -5.21
CA ASP A 163 -19.47 -25.46 -4.34
C ASP A 163 -19.30 -23.93 -4.39
N VAL A 164 -20.38 -23.22 -4.69
CA VAL A 164 -20.39 -21.78 -4.89
C VAL A 164 -20.83 -21.05 -3.61
N TYR A 165 -20.06 -20.03 -3.20
CA TYR A 165 -20.36 -19.22 -2.00
C TYR A 165 -21.74 -18.54 -2.07
N ILE A 166 -22.10 -18.02 -3.25
CA ILE A 166 -23.38 -17.35 -3.54
C ILE A 166 -24.09 -18.07 -4.70
N PRO A 167 -24.80 -19.19 -4.43
CA PRO A 167 -25.45 -19.99 -5.45
C PRO A 167 -26.71 -19.31 -5.97
N VAL A 168 -27.19 -19.71 -7.16
CA VAL A 168 -28.36 -19.09 -7.81
C VAL A 168 -29.65 -19.19 -6.99
N ASN A 169 -29.75 -20.21 -6.14
CA ASN A 169 -30.89 -20.45 -5.25
C ASN A 169 -30.72 -19.82 -3.86
N ALA A 170 -29.82 -18.85 -3.72
CA ALA A 170 -29.73 -18.02 -2.53
C ALA A 170 -30.88 -16.99 -2.51
N SER A 171 -31.44 -16.77 -1.33
CA SER A 171 -32.50 -15.80 -1.08
C SER A 171 -32.09 -14.88 0.06
N TYR A 172 -32.30 -13.58 -0.14
CA TYR A 172 -31.93 -12.51 0.77
C TYR A 172 -33.16 -11.85 1.42
N ALA A 173 -32.99 -11.23 2.57
CA ALA A 173 -34.06 -10.61 3.34
C ALA A 173 -34.78 -9.47 2.61
N ASP A 174 -34.11 -8.78 1.70
CA ASP A 174 -34.68 -7.71 0.89
C ASP A 174 -35.38 -8.19 -0.40
N GLY A 175 -35.47 -9.51 -0.60
CA GLY A 175 -36.10 -10.14 -1.76
C GLY A 175 -35.17 -10.37 -2.95
N ARG A 176 -33.91 -9.89 -2.92
CA ARG A 176 -32.93 -10.23 -3.95
C ARG A 176 -32.60 -11.72 -3.94
N ARG A 177 -32.12 -12.21 -5.08
CA ARG A 177 -31.77 -13.62 -5.32
C ARG A 177 -30.28 -13.78 -5.62
N GLY A 178 -29.79 -15.00 -5.52
CA GLY A 178 -28.39 -15.34 -5.79
C GLY A 178 -27.90 -14.89 -7.17
N THR A 179 -28.76 -14.89 -8.18
CA THR A 179 -28.44 -14.37 -9.52
C THR A 179 -28.10 -12.88 -9.53
N GLN A 180 -28.73 -12.09 -8.67
CA GLN A 180 -28.44 -10.65 -8.51
C GLN A 180 -27.26 -10.42 -7.56
N MET A 181 -27.14 -11.27 -6.54
CA MET A 181 -26.16 -11.08 -5.45
C MET A 181 -24.81 -11.73 -5.70
N ARG A 182 -24.67 -12.58 -6.72
CA ARG A 182 -23.42 -13.27 -7.05
C ARG A 182 -22.21 -12.33 -7.11
N ASN A 183 -22.38 -11.16 -7.73
CA ASN A 183 -21.35 -10.13 -7.80
C ASN A 183 -21.59 -9.01 -6.76
N ALA A 184 -22.85 -8.73 -6.39
CA ALA A 184 -23.16 -7.61 -5.50
C ALA A 184 -22.97 -7.91 -4.00
N TYR A 185 -22.77 -9.16 -3.61
CA TYR A 185 -22.61 -9.54 -2.20
C TYR A 185 -21.40 -8.88 -1.54
N CYS A 186 -20.26 -8.79 -2.25
CA CYS A 186 -19.06 -8.12 -1.73
C CYS A 186 -19.30 -6.64 -1.44
N PHE A 187 -20.14 -5.95 -2.22
CA PHE A 187 -20.50 -4.56 -1.95
C PHE A 187 -21.24 -4.42 -0.62
N GLU A 188 -22.25 -5.26 -0.37
CA GLU A 188 -23.01 -5.20 0.89
C GLU A 188 -22.13 -5.56 2.10
N TYR A 189 -21.23 -6.53 1.94
CA TYR A 189 -20.25 -6.91 2.94
C TYR A 189 -19.29 -5.76 3.26
N GLN A 190 -18.64 -5.18 2.25
CA GLN A 190 -17.69 -4.10 2.42
C GLN A 190 -18.37 -2.84 2.97
N GLN A 191 -19.57 -2.49 2.50
CA GLN A 191 -20.34 -1.37 3.03
C GLN A 191 -20.62 -1.55 4.53
N CYS A 192 -21.03 -2.75 4.95
CA CYS A 192 -21.29 -3.05 6.34
C CYS A 192 -20.04 -2.86 7.21
N VAL A 193 -18.87 -3.33 6.76
CA VAL A 193 -17.62 -3.24 7.53
C VAL A 193 -17.06 -1.81 7.53
N SER A 194 -17.08 -1.14 6.37
CA SER A 194 -16.63 0.25 6.25
C SER A 194 -17.42 1.19 7.17
N GLY A 195 -18.73 0.93 7.35
CA GLY A 195 -19.58 1.70 8.26
C GLY A 195 -19.11 1.70 9.72
N VAL A 196 -18.39 0.65 10.16
CA VAL A 196 -17.85 0.55 11.53
C VAL A 196 -16.61 1.42 11.72
N LEU A 197 -15.80 1.56 10.67
CA LEU A 197 -14.54 2.31 10.70
C LEU A 197 -14.73 3.82 10.54
N GLY A 198 -15.87 4.25 9.97
CA GLY A 198 -16.15 5.64 9.66
C GLY A 198 -15.11 6.24 8.71
N SER A 199 -14.72 7.49 8.93
CA SER A 199 -13.70 8.20 8.13
C SER A 199 -12.26 7.86 8.51
N ASN A 200 -12.05 7.08 9.56
CA ASN A 200 -10.75 6.96 10.24
C ASN A 200 -10.06 5.62 10.03
N GLY A 201 -10.64 4.74 9.20
CA GLY A 201 -10.08 3.43 8.91
C GLY A 201 -10.13 3.05 7.45
N VAL A 202 -9.48 1.92 7.15
CA VAL A 202 -9.31 1.43 5.78
C VAL A 202 -9.87 0.00 5.66
N LEU A 203 -10.49 -0.30 4.53
CA LEU A 203 -10.72 -1.69 4.15
C LEU A 203 -9.52 -2.19 3.36
N PHE A 204 -9.29 -3.50 3.37
CA PHE A 204 -8.39 -4.09 2.41
C PHE A 204 -9.09 -5.31 1.81
N ALA A 205 -9.69 -5.13 0.63
CA ALA A 205 -10.58 -6.11 0.00
C ALA A 205 -10.01 -6.67 -1.31
N ARG A 206 -10.33 -7.92 -1.67
CA ARG A 206 -9.97 -8.46 -3.00
C ARG A 206 -11.12 -8.42 -3.97
N SER A 207 -12.32 -8.71 -3.47
CA SER A 207 -13.54 -8.73 -4.25
C SER A 207 -13.98 -7.32 -4.61
N GLY A 208 -14.63 -7.15 -5.76
CA GLY A 208 -15.15 -5.87 -6.17
C GLY A 208 -16.37 -5.97 -7.08
N PHE A 209 -17.24 -4.98 -6.98
CA PHE A 209 -18.35 -4.74 -7.90
C PHE A 209 -18.53 -3.24 -8.09
N VAL A 210 -19.45 -2.83 -8.97
CA VAL A 210 -19.78 -1.42 -9.16
C VAL A 210 -20.16 -0.81 -7.81
N GLY A 211 -19.45 0.24 -7.38
CA GLY A 211 -19.65 0.93 -6.11
C GLY A 211 -18.61 0.59 -5.04
N CYS A 212 -17.89 -0.54 -5.14
CA CYS A 212 -16.87 -0.92 -4.15
C CYS A 212 -15.70 0.06 -4.10
N GLN A 213 -15.44 0.82 -5.16
CA GLN A 213 -14.41 1.86 -5.16
C GLN A 213 -14.68 3.00 -4.16
N ALA A 214 -15.90 3.11 -3.62
CA ALA A 214 -16.22 4.03 -2.53
C ALA A 214 -15.57 3.62 -1.18
N PHE A 215 -15.15 2.36 -1.05
CA PHE A 215 -14.47 1.84 0.15
C PHE A 215 -12.98 1.67 -0.16
N PRO A 216 -12.10 2.53 0.39
CA PRO A 216 -10.70 2.56 -0.01
C PRO A 216 -9.96 1.30 0.42
N GLY A 217 -9.08 0.81 -0.47
CA GLY A 217 -8.16 -0.29 -0.24
C GLY A 217 -8.63 -1.60 -0.86
N HIS A 218 -8.08 -1.90 -2.04
CA HIS A 218 -8.23 -3.19 -2.71
C HIS A 218 -6.87 -3.81 -3.05
N TRP A 219 -6.78 -5.13 -3.19
CA TRP A 219 -5.55 -5.80 -3.64
C TRP A 219 -5.75 -6.78 -4.80
N ALA A 220 -4.65 -7.12 -5.47
CA ALA A 220 -4.60 -7.96 -6.67
C ALA A 220 -5.07 -9.42 -6.50
N GLY A 221 -5.26 -9.91 -5.28
CA GLY A 221 -5.52 -11.31 -4.99
C GLY A 221 -4.25 -12.18 -4.89
N ASP A 222 -4.41 -13.47 -5.14
CA ASP A 222 -3.39 -14.49 -4.86
C ASP A 222 -2.52 -14.78 -6.09
N ASN A 223 -1.50 -13.95 -6.32
CA ASN A 223 -0.61 -14.04 -7.49
C ASN A 223 0.63 -14.92 -7.24
N GLU A 224 1.24 -15.40 -8.34
CA GLU A 224 2.42 -16.25 -8.27
C GLU A 224 3.73 -15.44 -8.17
N PRO A 225 4.74 -15.95 -7.47
CA PRO A 225 6.06 -15.33 -7.32
C PRO A 225 6.95 -15.59 -8.55
N ASN A 226 6.51 -15.11 -9.73
CA ASN A 226 7.25 -15.19 -11.00
C ASN A 226 7.03 -13.96 -11.92
N PHE A 227 7.59 -14.01 -13.12
CA PHE A 227 7.43 -12.98 -14.16
C PHE A 227 6.35 -13.33 -15.20
N ASP A 228 5.67 -14.47 -15.05
CA ASP A 228 4.69 -14.98 -16.01
C ASP A 228 3.35 -14.23 -15.90
N ALA A 229 2.35 -14.63 -16.68
CA ALA A 229 1.06 -13.94 -16.79
C ALA A 229 0.26 -13.87 -15.48
N ASN A 230 0.53 -14.74 -14.50
CA ASN A 230 -0.07 -14.70 -13.16
C ASN A 230 0.89 -14.12 -12.09
N GLY A 231 2.04 -13.58 -12.52
CA GLY A 231 3.06 -12.96 -11.67
C GLY A 231 3.13 -11.44 -11.90
N LEU A 232 4.34 -10.87 -11.76
CA LEU A 232 4.55 -9.41 -11.78
C LEU A 232 3.93 -8.72 -13.02
N SER A 233 4.08 -9.31 -14.21
CA SER A 233 3.56 -8.72 -15.45
C SER A 233 2.03 -8.62 -15.43
N GLY A 234 1.34 -9.71 -15.06
CA GLY A 234 -0.11 -9.75 -14.91
C GLY A 234 -0.63 -8.81 -13.82
N VAL A 235 0.08 -8.70 -12.70
CA VAL A 235 -0.30 -7.82 -11.58
C VAL A 235 -0.22 -6.35 -11.95
N ILE A 236 0.76 -5.94 -12.77
CA ILE A 236 0.79 -4.58 -13.32
C ILE A 236 -0.48 -4.33 -14.15
N VAL A 237 -0.86 -5.26 -15.03
CA VAL A 237 -2.09 -5.15 -15.84
C VAL A 237 -3.35 -5.12 -14.96
N ALA A 238 -3.39 -5.92 -13.89
CA ALA A 238 -4.47 -5.91 -12.91
C ALA A 238 -4.64 -4.52 -12.27
N GLY A 239 -3.55 -3.91 -11.81
CA GLY A 239 -3.59 -2.55 -11.23
C GLY A 239 -4.04 -1.49 -12.22
N LEU A 240 -3.56 -1.56 -13.48
CA LEU A 240 -3.95 -0.61 -14.54
C LEU A 240 -5.42 -0.74 -14.94
N SER A 241 -5.93 -1.97 -15.03
CA SER A 241 -7.35 -2.22 -15.32
C SER A 241 -8.27 -1.87 -14.15
N ALA A 242 -7.84 -2.14 -12.91
CA ALA A 242 -8.54 -1.72 -11.70
C ALA A 242 -8.64 -0.19 -11.61
N ALA A 243 -7.55 0.52 -11.91
CA ALA A 243 -7.55 1.98 -11.97
C ALA A 243 -8.54 2.53 -13.00
N MET A 244 -8.58 1.96 -14.22
CA MET A 244 -9.57 2.33 -15.24
C MET A 244 -11.02 1.99 -14.84
N SER A 245 -11.19 1.07 -13.88
CA SER A 245 -12.47 0.67 -13.31
C SER A 245 -12.84 1.49 -12.06
N GLY A 246 -12.05 2.51 -11.71
CA GLY A 246 -12.31 3.42 -10.59
C GLY A 246 -11.64 3.04 -9.26
N TYR A 247 -10.92 1.91 -9.19
CA TYR A 247 -10.22 1.47 -7.98
C TYR A 247 -8.87 2.17 -7.86
N SER A 248 -8.89 3.38 -7.30
CA SER A 248 -7.70 4.23 -7.22
C SER A 248 -6.76 3.86 -6.06
N VAL A 249 -7.31 3.44 -4.92
CA VAL A 249 -6.54 3.01 -3.75
C VAL A 249 -6.40 1.48 -3.81
N TRP A 250 -5.35 1.04 -4.51
CA TRP A 250 -5.08 -0.36 -4.84
C TRP A 250 -3.64 -0.78 -4.49
N GLY A 251 -3.45 -2.04 -4.15
CA GLY A 251 -2.16 -2.65 -3.81
C GLY A 251 -2.01 -4.08 -4.31
N HIS A 252 -0.90 -4.70 -3.95
CA HIS A 252 -0.54 -6.06 -4.36
C HIS A 252 0.48 -6.65 -3.39
N ASP A 253 0.63 -7.97 -3.44
CA ASP A 253 1.53 -8.71 -2.58
C ASP A 253 2.95 -8.70 -3.19
N VAL A 254 3.83 -7.86 -2.65
CA VAL A 254 5.21 -7.72 -3.13
C VAL A 254 5.94 -9.07 -3.10
N GLY A 255 6.41 -9.50 -4.27
CA GLY A 255 7.09 -10.78 -4.45
C GLY A 255 6.18 -11.95 -4.78
N GLY A 256 4.86 -11.75 -4.81
CA GLY A 256 3.84 -12.78 -5.08
C GLY A 256 3.33 -13.45 -3.81
N TYR A 257 2.03 -13.76 -3.79
CA TYR A 257 1.37 -14.40 -2.65
C TYR A 257 1.70 -15.89 -2.57
N GLN A 258 1.49 -16.64 -3.65
CA GLN A 258 1.45 -18.11 -3.59
C GLN A 258 2.79 -18.73 -3.19
N ASP A 259 2.78 -19.82 -2.43
CA ASP A 259 3.99 -20.62 -2.14
C ASP A 259 4.24 -21.72 -3.20
N SER A 260 4.17 -21.33 -4.47
CA SER A 260 4.38 -22.18 -5.66
C SER A 260 5.12 -21.40 -6.75
N ASN A 261 5.58 -22.09 -7.80
CA ASN A 261 6.07 -21.48 -9.06
C ASN A 261 7.17 -20.41 -8.91
N PHE A 262 8.06 -20.55 -7.92
CA PHE A 262 9.19 -19.65 -7.73
C PHE A 262 10.27 -19.78 -8.81
N GLY A 263 11.05 -18.71 -8.97
CA GLY A 263 12.33 -18.76 -9.67
C GLY A 263 13.25 -19.88 -9.18
N ALA A 264 14.03 -20.44 -10.11
CA ALA A 264 14.83 -21.65 -9.93
C ALA A 264 15.93 -21.48 -8.87
N SER A 265 16.50 -20.28 -8.73
CA SER A 265 17.55 -19.98 -7.75
C SER A 265 17.14 -18.90 -6.75
N THR A 266 17.85 -18.81 -5.62
CA THR A 266 17.71 -17.71 -4.65
C THR A 266 17.95 -16.34 -5.27
N ALA A 267 18.90 -16.25 -6.22
CA ALA A 267 19.18 -15.04 -6.97
C ALA A 267 18.02 -14.62 -7.89
N ASP A 268 17.32 -15.57 -8.51
CA ASP A 268 16.14 -15.26 -9.34
C ASP A 268 14.98 -14.72 -8.49
N ARG A 269 14.80 -15.27 -7.29
CA ARG A 269 13.78 -14.80 -6.34
C ARG A 269 14.11 -13.42 -5.79
N ALA A 270 15.39 -13.16 -5.47
CA ALA A 270 15.86 -11.84 -5.05
C ALA A 270 15.66 -10.80 -6.17
N ASP A 271 15.92 -11.16 -7.42
CA ASP A 271 15.62 -10.29 -8.56
C ASP A 271 14.15 -9.93 -8.67
N LEU A 272 13.27 -10.94 -8.66
CA LEU A 272 11.84 -10.71 -8.71
C LEU A 272 11.39 -9.80 -7.56
N PHE A 273 11.84 -10.08 -6.33
CA PHE A 273 11.52 -9.26 -5.17
C PHE A 273 11.96 -7.80 -5.36
N MET A 274 13.16 -7.55 -5.91
CA MET A 274 13.62 -6.20 -6.22
C MET A 274 12.73 -5.50 -7.26
N ARG A 275 12.39 -6.20 -8.37
CA ARG A 275 11.54 -5.65 -9.44
C ARG A 275 10.12 -5.38 -8.97
N TRP A 276 9.58 -6.25 -8.14
CA TRP A 276 8.25 -6.08 -7.58
C TRP A 276 8.19 -4.95 -6.54
N THR A 277 9.25 -4.81 -5.72
CA THR A 277 9.41 -3.68 -4.80
C THR A 277 9.46 -2.34 -5.55
N GLN A 278 10.18 -2.29 -6.67
CA GLN A 278 10.26 -1.09 -7.53
C GLN A 278 8.87 -0.67 -8.03
N PHE A 279 8.06 -1.64 -8.49
CA PHE A 279 6.66 -1.40 -8.86
C PHE A 279 5.79 -0.97 -7.66
N ALA A 280 5.96 -1.60 -6.49
CA ALA A 280 5.19 -1.30 -5.30
C ALA A 280 5.41 0.12 -4.76
N CYS A 281 6.64 0.64 -4.88
CA CYS A 281 6.95 2.02 -4.52
C CYS A 281 6.07 3.03 -5.27
N PHE A 282 5.79 2.75 -6.54
CA PHE A 282 4.95 3.55 -7.42
C PHE A 282 3.55 2.92 -7.61
N SER A 283 3.03 2.31 -6.55
CA SER A 283 1.64 1.85 -6.41
C SER A 283 0.95 2.65 -5.29
N PRO A 284 -0.39 2.76 -5.28
CA PRO A 284 -1.12 3.48 -4.24
C PRO A 284 -0.93 2.89 -2.84
N ILE A 285 -0.85 1.56 -2.74
CA ILE A 285 -0.51 0.82 -1.52
C ILE A 285 0.72 -0.05 -1.78
N MET A 286 1.74 0.09 -0.92
CA MET A 286 2.89 -0.82 -0.86
C MET A 286 2.70 -1.81 0.30
N GLN A 287 2.62 -3.10 0.00
CA GLN A 287 2.37 -4.13 1.01
C GLN A 287 3.10 -5.44 0.69
N MET A 288 3.63 -6.09 1.71
CA MET A 288 4.21 -7.43 1.61
C MET A 288 3.25 -8.44 2.20
N HIS A 289 2.96 -9.50 1.45
CA HIS A 289 2.21 -10.66 1.92
C HIS A 289 2.77 -11.91 1.28
N ARG A 290 2.46 -13.04 1.91
CA ARG A 290 2.56 -14.33 1.24
C ARG A 290 1.66 -15.36 1.89
N GLN A 291 1.36 -16.38 1.12
CA GLN A 291 0.90 -17.66 1.59
C GLN A 291 2.04 -18.35 2.36
N VAL A 292 1.69 -18.93 3.50
CA VAL A 292 2.63 -19.74 4.29
C VAL A 292 2.12 -21.18 4.28
N HIS A 293 2.82 -22.08 3.60
CA HIS A 293 2.43 -23.48 3.45
C HIS A 293 3.15 -24.41 4.45
N LYS A 294 2.42 -24.68 5.52
CA LYS A 294 2.54 -25.77 6.51
C LYS A 294 3.28 -27.08 6.17
N GLN A 295 3.33 -27.56 4.93
CA GLN A 295 3.81 -28.93 4.62
C GLN A 295 5.30 -29.04 4.26
N LYS A 296 6.00 -27.92 4.06
CA LYS A 296 7.46 -27.94 3.84
C LYS A 296 8.14 -27.78 5.20
N LYS A 297 8.72 -28.86 5.73
CA LYS A 297 9.45 -28.90 7.02
C LYS A 297 10.46 -27.76 7.21
N GLN A 298 10.93 -27.17 6.12
CA GLN A 298 11.95 -26.12 6.09
C GLN A 298 11.50 -24.77 6.66
N ASP A 299 10.19 -24.47 6.67
CA ASP A 299 9.73 -23.14 7.07
C ASP A 299 9.79 -22.90 8.59
N PHE A 300 9.91 -23.96 9.39
CA PHE A 300 9.84 -23.90 10.86
C PHE A 300 10.82 -24.82 11.59
N THR A 301 11.97 -25.16 10.99
CA THR A 301 13.01 -25.98 11.65
C THR A 301 13.89 -25.09 12.55
N PRO A 302 13.94 -25.32 13.89
CA PRO A 302 14.87 -24.60 14.76
C PRO A 302 16.33 -24.80 14.31
N GLY A 303 17.08 -23.71 14.15
CA GLY A 303 18.48 -23.75 13.73
C GLY A 303 18.73 -23.91 12.22
N LYS A 304 17.69 -23.92 11.38
CA LYS A 304 17.81 -23.62 9.94
C LYS A 304 17.14 -22.27 9.70
N THR A 305 17.70 -21.49 8.77
CA THR A 305 17.11 -20.22 8.33
C THR A 305 15.63 -20.45 8.09
N GLU A 306 14.81 -19.77 8.88
CA GLU A 306 13.37 -19.71 8.67
C GLU A 306 13.12 -19.38 7.20
N ASP A 307 11.95 -19.76 6.69
CA ASP A 307 11.57 -19.31 5.38
C ASP A 307 11.24 -17.80 5.40
N LEU A 308 12.30 -16.99 5.32
CA LEU A 308 12.29 -15.54 5.38
C LEU A 308 11.90 -14.92 4.03
N ARG A 309 11.37 -15.69 3.07
CA ARG A 309 10.90 -15.17 1.78
C ARG A 309 9.76 -14.14 1.90
N GLN A 310 9.12 -14.01 3.07
CA GLN A 310 8.18 -12.91 3.35
C GLN A 310 8.89 -11.56 3.53
N TYR A 311 10.16 -11.58 3.93
CA TYR A 311 10.83 -10.43 4.49
C TYR A 311 12.02 -10.00 3.63
N PRO A 312 12.30 -8.69 3.52
CA PRO A 312 13.41 -8.18 2.71
C PRO A 312 14.78 -8.78 3.08
N TRP A 313 15.02 -9.03 4.37
CA TRP A 313 16.28 -9.61 4.86
C TRP A 313 16.48 -11.09 4.47
N GLY A 314 15.43 -11.78 3.99
CA GLY A 314 15.54 -13.13 3.44
C GLY A 314 16.16 -13.22 2.04
N TYR A 315 16.36 -12.08 1.36
CA TYR A 315 16.80 -12.02 -0.05
C TYR A 315 18.25 -11.54 -0.24
N GLY A 316 18.99 -11.35 0.86
CA GLY A 316 20.38 -10.88 0.82
C GLY A 316 20.52 -9.35 0.76
N ALA A 317 21.76 -8.88 0.92
CA ALA A 317 22.05 -7.46 1.15
C ALA A 317 21.63 -6.53 0.00
N GLU A 318 21.75 -6.96 -1.26
CA GLU A 318 21.36 -6.14 -2.41
C GLU A 318 19.84 -5.92 -2.46
N ALA A 319 19.05 -6.98 -2.26
CA ALA A 319 17.59 -6.91 -2.24
C ALA A 319 17.07 -6.14 -1.03
N LEU A 320 17.72 -6.29 0.13
CA LEU A 320 17.43 -5.50 1.32
C LEU A 320 17.67 -4.00 1.07
N ALA A 321 18.82 -3.63 0.49
CA ALA A 321 19.14 -2.25 0.17
C ALA A 321 18.17 -1.66 -0.88
N ASN A 322 17.75 -2.45 -1.86
CA ASN A 322 16.69 -2.07 -2.79
C ASN A 322 15.38 -1.79 -2.05
N TYR A 323 14.94 -2.71 -1.18
CA TYR A 323 13.72 -2.53 -0.39
C TYR A 323 13.76 -1.30 0.49
N GLN A 324 14.84 -1.08 1.25
CA GLN A 324 14.99 0.08 2.11
C GLN A 324 14.84 1.39 1.33
N PHE A 325 15.53 1.51 0.19
CA PHE A 325 15.44 2.69 -0.66
C PHE A 325 13.99 2.95 -1.13
N TYR A 326 13.33 1.93 -1.68
CA TYR A 326 12.00 2.09 -2.27
C TYR A 326 10.88 2.20 -1.24
N ALA A 327 10.99 1.53 -0.09
CA ALA A 327 10.05 1.69 1.02
C ALA A 327 10.17 3.10 1.62
N GLN A 328 11.38 3.61 1.82
CA GLN A 328 11.60 4.99 2.26
C GLN A 328 11.07 6.00 1.23
N LEU A 329 11.32 5.79 -0.07
CA LEU A 329 10.79 6.66 -1.12
C LEU A 329 9.25 6.64 -1.15
N HIS A 330 8.62 5.48 -0.99
CA HIS A 330 7.16 5.35 -0.93
C HIS A 330 6.57 6.11 0.27
N THR A 331 7.16 5.95 1.46
CA THR A 331 6.79 6.73 2.65
C THR A 331 6.93 8.22 2.41
N ARG A 332 8.05 8.65 1.81
CA ARG A 332 8.28 10.06 1.46
C ARG A 332 7.26 10.59 0.47
N LEU A 333 6.82 9.78 -0.49
CA LEU A 333 5.80 10.14 -1.46
C LEU A 333 4.39 10.26 -0.87
N PHE A 334 4.16 10.00 0.43
CA PHE A 334 2.83 10.10 1.03
C PHE A 334 2.08 11.42 0.71
N PRO A 335 2.67 12.63 0.80
CA PRO A 335 1.96 13.87 0.47
C PRO A 335 1.54 13.93 -1.01
N TYR A 336 2.34 13.36 -1.91
CA TYR A 336 2.04 13.22 -3.33
C TYR A 336 0.90 12.22 -3.55
N ILE A 337 1.04 11.00 -3.03
CA ILE A 337 0.06 9.92 -3.18
C ILE A 337 -1.29 10.32 -2.59
N TYR A 338 -1.29 10.93 -1.40
CA TYR A 338 -2.51 11.33 -0.72
C TYR A 338 -3.18 12.54 -1.39
N THR A 339 -2.42 13.42 -2.04
CA THR A 339 -2.98 14.46 -2.92
C THR A 339 -3.74 13.84 -4.09
N TYR A 340 -3.17 12.84 -4.75
CA TYR A 340 -3.86 12.14 -5.84
C TYR A 340 -5.01 11.24 -5.35
N ALA A 341 -4.93 10.68 -4.14
CA ALA A 341 -6.06 9.99 -3.53
C ALA A 341 -7.25 10.95 -3.32
N LYS A 342 -6.97 12.21 -2.93
CA LYS A 342 -7.99 13.26 -2.78
C LYS A 342 -8.51 13.79 -4.12
N GLU A 343 -7.66 13.94 -5.14
CA GLU A 343 -8.12 14.21 -6.52
C GLU A 343 -9.04 13.09 -7.00
N SER A 344 -8.65 11.84 -6.76
CA SER A 344 -9.42 10.67 -7.18
C SER A 344 -10.77 10.58 -6.49
N SER A 345 -10.86 10.87 -5.18
CA SER A 345 -12.14 10.85 -4.48
C SER A 345 -13.11 11.95 -4.95
N ALA A 346 -12.57 13.08 -5.44
CA ALA A 346 -13.37 14.19 -5.96
C ALA A 346 -13.76 14.04 -7.44
N THR A 347 -12.90 13.42 -8.26
CA THR A 347 -13.01 13.46 -9.73
C THR A 347 -13.11 12.08 -10.40
N GLY A 348 -12.78 11.00 -9.69
CA GLY A 348 -12.67 9.65 -10.24
C GLY A 348 -11.38 9.38 -11.03
N VAL A 349 -10.49 10.36 -11.23
CA VAL A 349 -9.21 10.14 -11.93
C VAL A 349 -8.25 9.35 -11.02
N PRO A 350 -7.80 8.14 -11.41
CA PRO A 350 -7.01 7.28 -10.54
C PRO A 350 -5.57 7.78 -10.32
N ILE A 351 -4.92 7.26 -9.27
CA ILE A 351 -3.49 7.49 -8.99
C ILE A 351 -2.61 6.80 -10.04
N LEU A 352 -2.86 5.51 -10.31
CA LEU A 352 -2.26 4.76 -11.42
C LEU A 352 -3.00 5.12 -12.70
N ARG A 353 -2.31 5.62 -13.72
CA ARG A 353 -2.96 6.10 -14.95
C ARG A 353 -2.33 5.40 -16.15
N PRO A 354 -3.02 4.41 -16.76
CA PRO A 354 -2.56 3.82 -18.01
C PRO A 354 -2.30 4.92 -19.04
N LEU A 355 -1.29 4.76 -19.90
CA LEU A 355 -0.86 5.87 -20.78
C LEU A 355 -2.02 6.43 -21.62
N ILE A 356 -2.89 5.55 -22.13
CA ILE A 356 -4.07 5.95 -22.91
C ILE A 356 -5.02 6.91 -22.18
N LEU A 357 -5.11 6.82 -20.85
CA LEU A 357 -6.01 7.68 -20.05
C LEU A 357 -5.63 9.16 -20.19
N MET A 358 -4.32 9.45 -20.24
CA MET A 358 -3.79 10.81 -20.32
C MET A 358 -3.42 11.23 -21.75
N ASN A 359 -3.45 10.30 -22.70
CA ASN A 359 -2.90 10.46 -24.05
C ASN A 359 -3.86 9.89 -25.12
N GLN A 360 -5.16 10.19 -25.02
CA GLN A 360 -6.20 9.61 -25.90
C GLN A 360 -6.00 9.86 -27.40
N GLY A 361 -5.33 10.96 -27.78
CA GLY A 361 -5.00 11.28 -29.17
C GLY A 361 -3.79 10.51 -29.73
N ASP A 362 -3.07 9.76 -28.89
CA ASP A 362 -1.87 9.02 -29.27
C ASP A 362 -2.18 7.52 -29.40
N PRO A 363 -2.33 6.98 -30.61
CA PRO A 363 -2.70 5.58 -30.82
C PRO A 363 -1.63 4.59 -30.34
N LYS A 364 -0.37 5.02 -30.15
CA LYS A 364 0.71 4.16 -29.64
C LYS A 364 0.48 3.77 -28.18
N THR A 365 -0.41 4.45 -27.47
CA THR A 365 -0.70 4.18 -26.05
C THR A 365 -1.76 3.12 -25.80
N LEU A 366 -2.58 2.76 -26.81
CA LEU A 366 -3.73 1.84 -26.67
C LEU A 366 -3.36 0.44 -26.16
N GLY A 367 -2.19 -0.08 -26.56
CA GLY A 367 -1.72 -1.43 -26.22
C GLY A 367 -0.66 -1.48 -25.11
N VAL A 368 -0.35 -0.35 -24.47
CA VAL A 368 0.74 -0.31 -23.48
C VAL A 368 0.26 -0.87 -22.15
N GLN A 369 0.76 -2.05 -21.81
CA GLN A 369 0.34 -2.81 -20.62
C GLN A 369 1.26 -2.64 -19.39
N HIS A 370 2.52 -2.30 -19.61
CA HIS A 370 3.57 -2.34 -18.58
C HIS A 370 4.32 -1.02 -18.43
N ALA A 371 3.64 0.09 -18.73
CA ALA A 371 4.07 1.44 -18.42
C ALA A 371 2.84 2.31 -18.15
N TYR A 372 2.98 3.24 -17.21
CA TYR A 372 1.87 4.07 -16.74
C TYR A 372 2.37 5.39 -16.17
N HIS A 373 1.48 6.38 -16.06
CA HIS A 373 1.76 7.55 -15.24
C HIS A 373 1.37 7.26 -13.79
N PHE A 374 2.24 7.60 -12.84
CA PHE A 374 1.90 7.61 -11.42
C PHE A 374 1.66 9.06 -11.02
N GLY A 375 0.39 9.45 -10.83
CA GLY A 375 -0.01 10.85 -10.86
C GLY A 375 0.24 11.48 -12.24
N ARG A 376 0.66 12.75 -12.30
CA ARG A 376 0.97 13.45 -13.57
C ARG A 376 2.47 13.58 -13.81
N GLU A 377 3.25 13.47 -12.74
CA GLU A 377 4.67 13.83 -12.72
C GLU A 377 5.58 12.67 -13.09
N PHE A 378 5.21 11.42 -12.80
CA PHE A 378 6.07 10.25 -13.08
C PHE A 378 5.52 9.39 -14.22
N LEU A 379 6.40 8.92 -15.10
CA LEU A 379 6.17 7.77 -15.97
C LEU A 379 7.00 6.59 -15.45
N VAL A 380 6.32 5.49 -15.17
CA VAL A 380 6.87 4.31 -14.51
C VAL A 380 6.76 3.13 -15.48
N ALA A 381 7.88 2.45 -15.77
CA ALA A 381 7.91 1.29 -16.65
C ALA A 381 8.72 0.14 -16.03
N PRO A 382 8.14 -0.65 -15.10
CA PRO A 382 8.85 -1.69 -14.35
C PRO A 382 9.55 -2.72 -15.25
N ILE A 383 10.68 -3.27 -14.83
CA ILE A 383 11.31 -4.40 -15.55
C ILE A 383 10.51 -5.67 -15.25
N ILE A 384 9.99 -6.32 -16.31
CA ILE A 384 9.12 -7.51 -16.23
C ILE A 384 9.79 -8.78 -16.76
N ALA A 385 11.12 -8.77 -16.94
CA ALA A 385 11.88 -9.91 -17.41
C ALA A 385 12.99 -10.25 -16.41
N LEU A 386 13.09 -11.54 -16.10
CA LEU A 386 14.10 -12.06 -15.19
C LEU A 386 15.50 -11.63 -15.63
N LYS A 387 16.25 -11.03 -14.71
CA LYS A 387 17.63 -10.58 -14.91
C LYS A 387 17.88 -9.53 -15.98
N ALA A 388 16.84 -8.97 -16.58
CA ALA A 388 16.99 -7.82 -17.46
C ALA A 388 17.38 -6.57 -16.67
N ASN A 389 18.19 -5.72 -17.29
CA ASN A 389 18.57 -4.37 -16.83
C ASN A 389 18.21 -3.28 -17.85
N SER A 390 17.59 -3.66 -18.95
CA SER A 390 17.20 -2.77 -20.03
C SER A 390 15.82 -3.18 -20.57
N ARG A 391 15.13 -2.22 -21.18
CA ARG A 391 13.91 -2.46 -21.96
C ARG A 391 13.61 -1.28 -22.86
N GLN A 392 12.83 -1.53 -23.90
CA GLN A 392 12.19 -0.46 -24.65
C GLN A 392 11.06 0.18 -23.86
N VAL A 393 10.99 1.51 -23.92
CA VAL A 393 9.97 2.33 -23.27
C VAL A 393 9.46 3.36 -24.25
N TYR A 394 8.16 3.36 -24.50
CA TYR A 394 7.50 4.44 -25.22
C TYR A 394 7.26 5.61 -24.29
N LEU A 395 7.77 6.79 -24.65
CA LEU A 395 7.50 8.05 -23.98
C LEU A 395 6.39 8.77 -24.74
N PRO A 396 5.22 9.06 -24.15
CA PRO A 396 4.17 9.82 -24.82
C PRO A 396 4.54 11.31 -24.89
N THR A 397 3.71 12.11 -25.57
CA THR A 397 3.91 13.56 -25.73
C THR A 397 4.26 14.28 -24.42
N GLY A 398 5.28 15.13 -24.49
CA GLY A 398 5.85 15.87 -23.35
C GLY A 398 7.38 15.80 -23.36
N ASN A 399 8.01 16.50 -22.43
CA ASN A 399 9.44 16.35 -22.17
C ASN A 399 9.61 15.56 -20.87
N TRP A 400 10.57 14.65 -20.88
CA TRP A 400 10.81 13.68 -19.82
C TRP A 400 12.26 13.76 -19.37
N VAL A 401 12.49 13.65 -18.07
CA VAL A 401 13.81 13.60 -17.45
C VAL A 401 13.97 12.23 -16.83
N ASP A 402 15.01 11.49 -17.22
CA ASP A 402 15.35 10.24 -16.58
C ASP A 402 15.72 10.50 -15.11
N PHE A 403 15.02 9.84 -14.18
CA PHE A 403 15.14 10.08 -12.74
C PHE A 403 16.55 9.79 -12.20
N TRP A 404 17.30 8.88 -12.83
CA TRP A 404 18.58 8.40 -12.33
C TRP A 404 19.76 9.20 -12.86
N THR A 405 19.68 9.62 -14.13
CA THR A 405 20.78 10.24 -14.87
C THR A 405 20.57 11.73 -15.13
N SER A 406 19.35 12.23 -14.88
CA SER A 406 18.92 13.58 -15.28
C SER A 406 18.99 13.84 -16.80
N ALA A 407 19.07 12.78 -17.61
CA ALA A 407 19.06 12.90 -19.07
C ALA A 407 17.67 13.35 -19.56
N ALA A 408 17.63 14.31 -20.47
CA ALA A 408 16.39 14.82 -21.05
C ALA A 408 16.01 14.02 -22.31
N HIS A 409 14.74 13.70 -22.43
CA HIS A 409 14.13 12.98 -23.55
C HIS A 409 12.89 13.72 -24.03
N ILE A 410 12.80 13.95 -25.34
CA ILE A 410 11.57 14.43 -25.96
C ILE A 410 10.60 13.24 -26.05
N GLY A 411 9.29 13.46 -25.89
CA GLY A 411 8.27 12.42 -26.02
C GLY A 411 8.04 11.93 -27.45
N GLU A 412 6.98 11.16 -27.62
CA GLU A 412 6.49 10.59 -28.89
C GLU A 412 7.45 9.61 -29.57
N GLN A 413 8.38 9.06 -28.78
CA GLN A 413 9.41 8.13 -29.24
C GLN A 413 9.53 6.93 -28.30
N THR A 414 10.01 5.83 -28.86
CA THR A 414 10.48 4.67 -28.08
C THR A 414 11.97 4.81 -27.86
N ILE A 415 12.41 4.67 -26.61
CA ILE A 415 13.83 4.68 -26.25
C ILE A 415 14.26 3.30 -25.74
N ASP A 416 15.51 2.94 -26.02
CA ASP A 416 16.19 1.81 -25.41
C ASP A 416 16.80 2.26 -24.07
N TRP A 417 16.07 2.02 -22.98
CA TRP A 417 16.54 2.39 -21.65
C TRP A 417 17.48 1.32 -21.10
N ASN A 418 18.61 1.75 -20.53
CA ASN A 418 19.63 0.87 -19.94
C ASN A 418 20.00 1.35 -18.54
N GLY A 419 19.73 0.53 -17.52
CA GLY A 419 20.05 0.86 -16.13
C GLY A 419 21.51 0.57 -15.79
N ALA A 420 22.10 1.43 -14.96
CA ALA A 420 23.47 1.23 -14.48
C ALA A 420 23.59 0.03 -13.52
N ASN A 421 22.50 -0.31 -12.81
CA ASN A 421 22.43 -1.48 -11.93
C ASN A 421 20.96 -1.96 -11.78
N ARG A 422 20.78 -3.10 -11.10
CA ARG A 422 19.47 -3.77 -10.96
C ARG A 422 18.51 -3.09 -9.98
N ARG A 423 19.00 -2.18 -9.15
CA ARG A 423 18.16 -1.37 -8.26
C ARG A 423 17.49 -0.20 -8.99
N GLN A 424 17.80 0.00 -10.28
CA GLN A 424 17.16 0.98 -11.15
C GLN A 424 16.22 0.30 -12.14
N PHE A 425 15.19 1.02 -12.55
CA PHE A 425 14.28 0.66 -13.63
C PHE A 425 13.89 1.95 -14.38
N PRO A 426 13.33 1.87 -15.61
CA PRO A 426 12.94 3.07 -16.33
C PRO A 426 11.87 3.86 -15.56
N LEU A 427 12.28 5.03 -15.07
CA LEU A 427 11.50 5.97 -14.29
C LEU A 427 11.82 7.37 -14.81
N PHE A 428 10.79 8.06 -15.27
CA PHE A 428 10.94 9.39 -15.86
C PHE A 428 10.09 10.38 -15.10
N VAL A 429 10.60 11.59 -14.95
CA VAL A 429 9.89 12.72 -14.37
C VAL A 429 9.55 13.69 -15.50
N ARG A 430 8.29 14.13 -15.55
CA ARG A 430 7.84 15.10 -16.54
C ARG A 430 8.53 16.45 -16.31
N GLU A 431 8.93 17.13 -17.38
CA GLU A 431 9.34 18.53 -17.32
C GLU A 431 8.20 19.38 -16.69
N GLY A 432 8.54 20.27 -15.78
CA GLY A 432 7.59 21.06 -15.01
C GLY A 432 7.10 20.38 -13.73
N ALA A 433 7.48 19.12 -13.45
CA ALA A 433 7.02 18.41 -12.26
C ALA A 433 7.40 19.15 -10.95
N ILE A 434 6.45 19.18 -10.03
CA ILE A 434 6.66 19.55 -8.63
C ILE A 434 6.09 18.41 -7.77
N VAL A 435 6.95 17.74 -7.01
CA VAL A 435 6.59 16.55 -6.23
C VAL A 435 6.81 16.84 -4.74
N PRO A 436 5.75 16.95 -3.91
CA PRO A 436 5.90 17.05 -2.47
C PRO A 436 6.33 15.72 -1.86
N LEU A 437 7.27 15.77 -0.93
CA LEU A 437 7.88 14.65 -0.23
C LEU A 437 7.96 14.94 1.27
N LEU A 438 7.87 13.90 2.09
CA LEU A 438 8.30 13.96 3.49
C LEU A 438 9.83 13.92 3.61
N PRO A 439 10.39 14.32 4.76
CA PRO A 439 11.78 14.08 5.11
C PRO A 439 12.17 12.61 5.07
N GLU A 440 13.45 12.35 4.85
CA GLU A 440 14.00 10.99 4.69
C GLU A 440 13.90 10.14 5.95
N ASN A 441 13.99 10.75 7.13
CA ASN A 441 14.01 10.02 8.39
C ASN A 441 12.61 9.60 8.89
N VAL A 442 11.53 9.86 8.16
CA VAL A 442 10.18 9.46 8.58
C VAL A 442 10.04 7.94 8.56
N GLN A 443 9.76 7.36 9.71
CA GLN A 443 9.52 5.93 9.95
C GLN A 443 8.03 5.57 10.03
N SER A 444 7.18 6.51 10.46
CA SER A 444 5.74 6.28 10.61
C SER A 444 4.92 7.46 10.10
N LEU A 445 3.77 7.17 9.49
CA LEU A 445 2.76 8.17 9.14
C LEU A 445 1.74 8.40 10.26
N CYS A 446 1.75 7.58 11.30
CA CYS A 446 0.95 7.86 12.49
C CYS A 446 1.46 9.13 13.16
N ASP A 447 0.57 9.96 13.69
CA ASP A 447 0.99 11.17 14.38
C ASP A 447 1.68 10.88 15.72
N THR A 448 2.48 11.84 16.19
CA THR A 448 3.26 11.69 17.43
C THR A 448 2.40 11.47 18.68
N ASN A 449 1.15 11.95 18.69
CA ASN A 449 0.24 11.72 19.81
C ASN A 449 -0.18 10.26 19.87
N TYR A 450 -0.58 9.68 18.72
CA TYR A 450 -0.88 8.25 18.64
C TYR A 450 0.35 7.41 18.97
N VAL A 451 1.51 7.67 18.37
CA VAL A 451 2.70 6.83 18.57
C VAL A 451 3.17 6.84 20.03
N ASN A 452 3.09 7.99 20.72
CA ASN A 452 3.45 8.09 22.14
C ASN A 452 4.86 7.52 22.47
N ASN A 453 5.79 7.70 21.52
CA ASN A 453 7.18 7.30 21.66
C ASN A 453 8.06 8.26 20.84
N PRO A 454 8.90 9.10 21.48
CA PRO A 454 9.70 10.11 20.80
C PRO A 454 10.88 9.52 20.00
N THR A 455 11.22 8.24 20.18
CA THR A 455 12.29 7.59 19.40
C THR A 455 11.87 7.22 17.99
N VAL A 456 10.55 7.08 17.74
CA VAL A 456 10.00 6.80 16.42
C VAL A 456 9.76 8.10 15.68
N ALA A 457 10.48 8.29 14.57
CA ALA A 457 10.38 9.48 13.74
C ALA A 457 9.07 9.48 12.95
N SER A 458 8.02 10.04 13.54
CA SER A 458 6.72 10.22 12.90
C SER A 458 6.72 11.39 11.91
N ALA A 459 5.87 11.31 10.89
CA ALA A 459 5.65 12.41 9.95
C ALA A 459 5.21 13.67 10.69
N LYS A 460 5.83 14.80 10.35
CA LYS A 460 5.52 16.14 10.88
C LYS A 460 5.02 17.03 9.75
N GLN A 461 5.01 18.35 9.98
CA GLN A 461 4.56 19.33 8.99
C GLN A 461 5.61 19.66 7.92
N ASP A 462 6.87 19.25 8.11
CA ASP A 462 7.98 19.53 7.20
C ASP A 462 7.69 19.00 5.78
N LEU A 463 7.96 19.82 4.76
CA LEU A 463 7.81 19.42 3.36
C LEU A 463 9.09 19.64 2.55
N ILE A 464 9.40 18.65 1.72
CA ILE A 464 10.39 18.75 0.67
C ILE A 464 9.64 18.85 -0.67
N PHE A 465 10.05 19.76 -1.55
CA PHE A 465 9.53 19.82 -2.93
C PHE A 465 10.63 19.50 -3.92
N LEU A 466 10.48 18.37 -4.62
CA LEU A 466 11.33 18.03 -5.75
C LEU A 466 10.78 18.69 -7.01
N ILE A 467 11.59 19.57 -7.63
CA ILE A 467 11.16 20.47 -8.71
C ILE A 467 12.04 20.22 -9.94
N TYR A 468 11.39 19.91 -11.06
CA TYR A 468 11.99 19.84 -12.39
C TYR A 468 11.46 21.02 -13.21
N PRO A 469 12.13 22.18 -13.20
CA PRO A 469 11.61 23.38 -13.87
C PRO A 469 11.37 23.13 -15.36
N GLY A 470 10.23 23.60 -15.85
CA GLY A 470 9.90 23.56 -17.27
C GLY A 470 9.99 24.91 -17.97
N SER A 471 9.80 24.89 -19.29
CA SER A 471 9.63 26.09 -20.10
C SER A 471 8.34 26.85 -19.78
N ALA A 472 7.26 26.14 -19.43
CA ALA A 472 6.00 26.70 -18.98
C ALA A 472 5.94 26.85 -17.45
N THR A 473 5.03 27.71 -16.97
CA THR A 473 4.69 27.77 -15.54
C THR A 473 4.07 26.45 -15.12
N SER A 474 4.56 25.86 -14.03
CA SER A 474 4.00 24.66 -13.42
C SER A 474 3.54 24.92 -11.99
N GLN A 475 2.56 24.16 -11.52
CA GLN A 475 1.99 24.31 -10.19
C GLN A 475 1.55 22.97 -9.61
N PHE A 476 1.56 22.87 -8.28
CA PHE A 476 1.03 21.74 -7.54
C PHE A 476 0.29 22.25 -6.30
N THR A 477 -0.85 21.63 -5.97
CA THR A 477 -1.60 21.90 -4.73
C THR A 477 -1.67 20.62 -3.92
N VAL A 478 -1.01 20.62 -2.76
CA VAL A 478 -0.97 19.50 -1.83
C VAL A 478 -2.34 19.31 -1.17
N TYR A 479 -2.67 18.10 -0.72
CA TYR A 479 -3.94 17.77 -0.07
C TYR A 479 -4.32 18.68 1.11
N ASP A 480 -3.31 19.26 1.77
CA ASP A 480 -3.40 20.20 2.89
C ASP A 480 -3.53 21.68 2.46
N GLN A 481 -3.80 21.92 1.18
CA GLN A 481 -3.95 23.25 0.54
C GLN A 481 -2.65 24.05 0.41
N THR A 482 -1.48 23.45 0.66
CA THR A 482 -0.21 24.06 0.30
C THR A 482 -0.10 24.18 -1.22
N GLN A 483 0.09 25.40 -1.73
CA GLN A 483 0.20 25.69 -3.15
C GLN A 483 1.63 26.09 -3.49
N ILE A 484 2.20 25.48 -4.53
CA ILE A 484 3.53 25.82 -5.02
C ILE A 484 3.49 26.00 -6.53
N GLN A 485 4.21 26.99 -7.04
CA GLN A 485 4.36 27.26 -8.45
C GLN A 485 5.83 27.48 -8.80
N CYS A 486 6.25 27.00 -9.96
CA CYS A 486 7.58 27.25 -10.52
C CYS A 486 7.44 27.93 -11.89
N GLN A 487 8.19 29.01 -12.09
CA GLN A 487 8.24 29.78 -13.33
C GLN A 487 9.69 29.99 -13.74
N ARG A 488 9.97 29.97 -15.04
CA ARG A 488 11.30 30.24 -15.58
C ARG A 488 11.33 31.57 -16.33
N TYR A 489 12.25 32.44 -15.95
CA TYR A 489 12.53 33.74 -16.57
C TYR A 489 13.99 33.74 -17.05
N GLY A 490 14.22 33.27 -18.27
CA GLY A 490 15.57 33.06 -18.79
C GLY A 490 16.33 32.02 -17.96
N ASN A 491 17.36 32.47 -17.23
CA ASN A 491 18.17 31.63 -16.35
C ASN A 491 17.68 31.64 -14.88
N VAL A 492 16.69 32.48 -14.56
CA VAL A 492 16.12 32.56 -13.21
C VAL A 492 14.92 31.63 -13.10
N ARG A 493 14.89 30.86 -12.02
CA ARG A 493 13.74 30.06 -11.59
C ARG A 493 13.09 30.80 -10.42
N ARG A 494 11.83 31.20 -10.59
CA ARG A 494 11.00 31.82 -9.56
C ARG A 494 10.06 30.77 -9.01
N ILE A 495 10.11 30.53 -7.71
CA ILE A 495 9.25 29.57 -7.02
C ILE A 495 8.44 30.33 -5.99
N THR A 496 7.11 30.30 -6.11
CA THR A 496 6.21 30.90 -5.13
C THR A 496 5.52 29.80 -4.36
N LEU A 497 5.45 29.93 -3.04
CA LEU A 497 4.84 28.99 -2.12
C LEU A 497 3.78 29.73 -1.30
N ASN A 498 2.59 29.17 -1.17
CA ASN A 498 1.57 29.59 -0.22
C ASN A 498 1.22 28.41 0.70
N SER A 499 1.53 28.52 1.99
CA SER A 499 1.49 27.41 2.96
C SER A 499 1.19 27.93 4.38
N ILE A 500 0.80 27.04 5.29
CA ILE A 500 0.97 27.28 6.74
C ILE A 500 2.46 27.42 7.10
N ALA A 501 2.73 27.86 8.34
CA ALA A 501 4.09 27.87 8.88
C ALA A 501 4.63 26.44 8.99
N ARG A 502 5.81 26.17 8.42
CA ARG A 502 6.49 24.86 8.45
C ARG A 502 7.92 24.99 7.92
N PRO A 503 8.84 24.09 8.28
CA PRO A 503 10.11 23.95 7.57
C PRO A 503 9.88 23.46 6.13
N VAL A 504 10.59 24.07 5.19
CA VAL A 504 10.52 23.74 3.76
C VAL A 504 11.93 23.51 3.22
N THR A 505 12.06 22.48 2.39
CA THR A 505 13.24 22.29 1.53
C THR A 505 12.82 22.19 0.08
N LEU A 506 13.40 23.01 -0.80
CA LEU A 506 13.25 22.88 -2.25
C LEU A 506 14.45 22.12 -2.79
N GLN A 507 14.20 21.14 -3.66
CA GLN A 507 15.22 20.44 -4.45
C GLN A 507 14.97 20.79 -5.91
N VAL A 508 15.69 21.77 -6.43
CA VAL A 508 15.47 22.33 -7.77
C VAL A 508 16.50 21.78 -8.73
N SER A 509 16.03 21.01 -9.72
CA SER A 509 16.89 20.47 -10.78
C SER A 509 17.45 21.59 -11.67
N GLY A 510 18.70 21.46 -12.09
CA GLY A 510 19.30 22.30 -13.12
C GLY A 510 20.77 22.62 -12.90
N ALA A 511 21.22 23.74 -13.48
CA ALA A 511 22.55 24.26 -13.24
C ALA A 511 22.65 24.91 -11.85
N GLU A 512 23.87 24.98 -11.33
CA GLU A 512 24.19 25.67 -10.08
C GLU A 512 23.71 27.13 -10.14
N PRO A 513 22.90 27.58 -9.18
CA PRO A 513 22.45 28.97 -9.14
C PRO A 513 23.63 29.89 -8.77
N ALA A 514 23.68 31.08 -9.36
CA ALA A 514 24.68 32.09 -8.99
C ALA A 514 24.44 32.64 -7.56
N GLY A 515 23.19 32.59 -7.12
CA GLY A 515 22.74 32.98 -5.79
C GLY A 515 21.29 32.54 -5.59
N VAL A 516 20.83 32.55 -4.35
CA VAL A 516 19.44 32.22 -4.01
C VAL A 516 18.90 33.30 -3.10
N THR A 517 17.71 33.82 -3.39
CA THR A 517 17.02 34.77 -2.51
C THR A 517 15.73 34.17 -1.98
N LEU A 518 15.36 34.48 -0.74
CA LEU A 518 14.04 34.29 -0.13
C LEU A 518 13.45 35.68 0.15
N ASP A 519 12.30 36.00 -0.45
CA ASP A 519 11.61 37.30 -0.32
C ASP A 519 12.56 38.50 -0.55
N ASN A 520 13.39 38.39 -1.59
CA ASN A 520 14.45 39.33 -1.98
C ASN A 520 15.63 39.46 -1.00
N SER A 521 15.72 38.61 0.02
CA SER A 521 16.89 38.53 0.91
C SER A 521 17.79 37.35 0.52
N ASP A 522 19.10 37.58 0.44
CA ASP A 522 20.05 36.52 0.09
C ASP A 522 20.06 35.38 1.11
N LEU A 523 20.02 34.14 0.62
CA LEU A 523 20.26 32.95 1.43
C LEU A 523 21.74 32.56 1.38
N PRO A 524 22.34 32.22 2.53
CA PRO A 524 23.75 31.84 2.57
C PRO A 524 23.97 30.48 1.88
N LYS A 525 24.98 30.44 1.00
CA LYS A 525 25.49 29.19 0.43
C LYS A 525 26.25 28.40 1.51
N ARG A 526 26.01 27.10 1.61
CA ARG A 526 26.70 26.18 2.53
C ARG A 526 27.76 25.38 1.76
N GLY A 527 28.96 25.30 2.32
CA GLY A 527 30.11 24.67 1.65
C GLY A 527 30.05 23.15 1.70
N THR A 528 29.47 22.59 2.77
CA THR A 528 29.39 21.14 2.99
C THR A 528 27.96 20.65 3.22
N LEU A 529 27.75 19.33 3.07
CA LEU A 529 26.46 18.70 3.42
C LEU A 529 26.15 18.88 4.90
N ALA A 530 27.13 18.64 5.76
CA ALA A 530 26.98 18.75 7.21
C ALA A 530 26.58 20.17 7.66
N GLU A 531 27.20 21.20 7.08
CA GLU A 531 26.79 22.60 7.31
C GLU A 531 25.36 22.86 6.85
N PHE A 532 24.98 22.33 5.68
CA PHE A 532 23.64 22.48 5.15
C PHE A 532 22.60 21.80 6.04
N GLU A 533 22.84 20.56 6.45
CA GLU A 533 21.95 19.78 7.32
C GLU A 533 21.78 20.44 8.69
N ALA A 534 22.87 20.93 9.30
CA ALA A 534 22.85 21.60 10.60
C ALA A 534 22.20 23.00 10.60
N SER A 535 22.11 23.66 9.44
CA SER A 535 21.54 25.02 9.34
C SER A 535 20.02 25.01 9.26
N ALA A 536 19.31 25.98 9.83
CA ALA A 536 17.86 26.14 9.59
C ALA A 536 17.55 26.83 8.25
N THR A 537 18.50 27.62 7.73
CA THR A 537 18.40 28.37 6.49
C THR A 537 19.67 28.26 5.64
N GLY A 538 19.51 28.29 4.33
CA GLY A 538 20.60 28.36 3.37
C GLY A 538 20.37 27.48 2.17
N TRP A 539 21.35 27.43 1.27
CA TRP A 539 21.30 26.58 0.11
C TRP A 539 22.64 25.90 -0.18
N ARG A 540 22.60 24.79 -0.91
CA ARG A 540 23.75 24.04 -1.40
C ARG A 540 23.44 23.49 -2.78
N PHE A 541 24.44 23.40 -3.65
CA PHE A 541 24.32 22.69 -4.92
C PHE A 541 25.07 21.36 -4.84
N ASP A 542 24.44 20.30 -5.33
CA ASP A 542 25.09 19.02 -5.57
C ASP A 542 25.31 18.85 -7.06
N SER A 543 26.57 18.85 -7.48
CA SER A 543 26.94 18.69 -8.89
C SER A 543 26.71 17.28 -9.42
N ALA A 544 26.69 16.26 -8.56
CA ALA A 544 26.47 14.87 -8.97
C ALA A 544 25.01 14.64 -9.36
N SER A 545 24.07 15.04 -8.51
CA SER A 545 22.64 14.96 -8.80
C SER A 545 22.13 16.12 -9.66
N ARG A 546 22.88 17.22 -9.76
CA ARG A 546 22.49 18.48 -10.42
C ARG A 546 21.25 19.13 -9.80
N PHE A 547 21.21 19.15 -8.47
CA PHE A 547 20.15 19.78 -7.70
C PHE A 547 20.68 20.90 -6.81
N ALA A 548 19.93 22.02 -6.78
CA ALA A 548 20.04 23.03 -5.76
C ALA A 548 19.08 22.69 -4.61
N PHE A 549 19.63 22.48 -3.41
CA PHE A 549 18.91 22.25 -2.18
C PHE A 549 18.79 23.59 -1.44
N ILE A 550 17.57 24.04 -1.18
CA ILE A 550 17.28 25.35 -0.57
C ILE A 550 16.37 25.11 0.62
N LYS A 551 16.83 25.44 1.83
CA LYS A 551 16.11 25.20 3.09
C LYS A 551 15.81 26.52 3.80
N PHE A 552 14.59 26.64 4.33
CA PHE A 552 14.16 27.79 5.13
C PHE A 552 12.91 27.46 5.98
N PRO A 553 12.71 28.15 7.13
CA PRO A 553 11.45 28.11 7.84
C PRO A 553 10.42 29.00 7.13
N HIS A 554 9.34 28.41 6.62
CA HIS A 554 8.23 29.17 6.05
C HIS A 554 7.38 29.75 7.19
N ALA A 555 7.15 31.06 7.18
CA ALA A 555 6.43 31.77 8.26
C ALA A 555 4.90 31.62 8.21
N GLY A 556 4.37 31.06 7.12
CA GLY A 556 2.93 31.04 6.82
C GLY A 556 2.55 32.16 5.85
N GLY A 557 1.50 31.94 5.06
CA GLY A 557 1.14 32.87 3.97
C GLY A 557 1.97 32.58 2.72
N SER A 558 2.45 33.62 2.05
CA SER A 558 3.22 33.51 0.80
C SER A 558 4.72 33.74 1.00
N ALA A 559 5.55 32.99 0.28
CA ALA A 559 6.99 33.18 0.18
C ALA A 559 7.45 33.03 -1.28
N GLU A 560 8.51 33.73 -1.65
CA GLU A 560 9.13 33.65 -2.97
C GLU A 560 10.61 33.30 -2.89
N VAL A 561 11.02 32.28 -3.65
CA VAL A 561 12.41 31.90 -3.85
C VAL A 561 12.82 32.18 -5.30
N ARG A 562 14.02 32.75 -5.50
CA ARG A 562 14.65 32.89 -6.82
C ARG A 562 16.01 32.21 -6.84
N CYS A 563 16.30 31.41 -7.88
CA CYS A 563 17.57 30.69 -8.06
C CYS A 563 17.96 30.45 -9.52
#